data_AF-A0A947YE78-F1
#
_entry.id   AF-A0A947YE78-F1
#
_cell.length_a   1.000
_cell.length_b   1.000
_cell.length_c   1.000
_cell.angle_alpha   90.00
_cell.angle_beta   90.00
_cell.angle_gamma   90.00
#
_symmetry.space_group_name_H-M   'P 1'
#
loop_
_entity.id
_entity.type
_entity.pdbx_description
1 polymer ?
#
loop_
_entity_poly.entity_id
_entity_poly.type
_entity_poly.pdbx_seq_one_letter_code
_entity_poly.pdbx_strand_id
1 'polypeptide(L)'
;MPIYLAINQTLTSISVRSFFKKPSESYSIATKLDKQEPNRKQLFYLYKSEAPYSKRDNNRPHDGACVLNIIGSPARELSGSYFTERKGAGIIKLNKHSFHFTETFDDAEKLKYL
;
A
#
# COMPACT_ATOMS: atom_id res chain seq x y z
N MET A 1 -7.62 -8.04 -8.98
CA MET A 1 -8.49 -7.39 -7.98
C MET A 1 -7.99 -5.97 -7.79
N PRO A 2 -8.86 -4.95 -7.76
CA PRO A 2 -8.42 -3.59 -7.47
C PRO A 2 -7.87 -3.49 -6.05
N ILE A 3 -6.82 -2.70 -5.89
CA ILE A 3 -6.20 -2.31 -4.63
C ILE A 3 -6.01 -0.79 -4.68
N TYR A 4 -6.28 -0.13 -3.57
CA TYR A 4 -6.00 1.30 -3.40
C TYR A 4 -4.98 1.48 -2.28
N LEU A 5 -4.02 2.37 -2.49
CA LEU A 5 -3.07 2.78 -1.45
C LEU A 5 -3.30 4.24 -1.12
N ALA A 6 -3.56 4.54 0.15
CA ALA A 6 -3.42 5.88 0.69
C ALA A 6 -2.00 6.02 1.25
N ILE A 7 -1.21 6.91 0.65
CA ILE A 7 0.17 7.20 1.06
C ILE A 7 0.20 8.61 1.63
N ASN A 8 0.27 8.72 2.95
CA ASN A 8 0.36 10.02 3.62
C ASN A 8 1.82 10.30 3.99
N GLN A 9 2.37 11.37 3.44
CA GLN A 9 3.73 11.82 3.73
C GLN A 9 3.68 13.17 4.42
N THR A 10 4.32 13.25 5.59
CA THR A 10 4.62 14.51 6.28
C THR A 10 6.11 14.85 6.11
N LEU A 11 6.60 15.86 6.83
CA LEU A 11 8.03 16.17 6.89
C LEU A 11 8.86 15.01 7.48
N THR A 12 8.30 14.29 8.46
CA THR A 12 9.06 13.33 9.29
C THR A 12 8.55 11.90 9.21
N SER A 13 7.38 11.67 8.60
CA SER A 13 6.75 10.35 8.57
C SER A 13 6.12 10.05 7.22
N ILE A 14 6.05 8.75 6.92
CA ILE A 14 5.27 8.21 5.82
C ILE A 14 4.44 7.06 6.37
N SER A 15 3.13 7.11 6.14
CA SER A 15 2.23 5.99 6.40
C SER A 15 1.57 5.52 5.12
N VAL A 16 1.34 4.21 5.06
CA VAL A 16 0.66 3.56 3.93
C VAL A 16 -0.52 2.78 4.49
N ARG A 17 -1.70 3.00 3.92
CA ARG A 17 -2.88 2.17 4.16
C ARG A 17 -3.32 1.54 2.85
N SER A 18 -3.53 0.23 2.86
CA SER A 18 -4.01 -0.50 1.67
C SER A 18 -5.44 -0.97 1.88
N PHE A 19 -6.29 -0.66 0.90
CA PHE A 19 -7.69 -1.06 0.86
C PHE A 19 -7.91 -2.18 -0.15
N PHE A 20 -8.70 -3.17 0.26
CA PHE A 20 -9.07 -4.32 -0.55
C PHE A 20 -10.60 -4.42 -0.61
N LYS A 21 -11.13 -4.97 -1.70
CA LYS A 21 -12.59 -5.22 -1.86
C LYS A 21 -13.15 -6.24 -0.85
N LYS A 22 -12.27 -7.06 -0.28
CA LYS A 22 -12.60 -7.99 0.82
C LYS A 22 -12.45 -7.25 2.15
N PRO A 23 -13.08 -7.73 3.24
CA PRO A 23 -12.97 -7.12 4.57
C PRO A 23 -11.59 -7.36 5.18
N SER A 24 -10.58 -6.77 4.55
CA SER A 24 -9.22 -6.65 5.03
C SER A 24 -8.77 -5.25 4.70
N GLU A 25 -8.06 -4.68 5.63
CA GLU A 25 -7.24 -3.50 5.40
C GLU A 25 -5.85 -3.77 5.94
N SER A 26 -4.89 -2.99 5.49
CA SER A 26 -3.55 -3.04 6.06
C SER A 26 -3.03 -1.65 6.31
N TYR A 27 -2.24 -1.50 7.36
CA TYR A 27 -1.55 -0.28 7.70
C TYR A 27 -0.06 -0.55 7.88
N SER A 28 0.75 0.41 7.47
CA SER A 28 2.20 0.37 7.66
C SER A 28 2.56 0.46 9.15
N ILE A 29 3.44 -0.41 9.61
CA ILE A 29 4.08 -0.33 10.93
C ILE A 29 5.38 0.47 10.84
N ALA A 30 6.15 0.25 9.78
CA ALA A 30 7.41 0.92 9.52
C ALA A 30 7.49 1.23 8.02
N THR A 31 7.99 2.41 7.68
CA THR A 31 8.09 2.88 6.31
C THR A 31 9.42 3.57 6.08
N LYS A 32 10.05 3.31 4.93
CA LYS A 32 11.25 4.01 4.48
C LYS A 32 11.08 4.42 3.03
N LEU A 33 11.30 5.71 2.75
CA LEU A 33 11.50 6.20 1.40
C LEU A 33 13.01 6.25 1.13
N ASP A 34 13.48 5.36 0.26
CA ASP A 34 14.87 5.29 -0.15
C ASP A 34 15.10 6.07 -1.44
N LYS A 35 16.15 6.90 -1.41
CA LYS A 35 16.59 7.75 -2.52
C LYS A 35 18.12 7.68 -2.68
N GLN A 36 18.77 6.62 -2.17
CA GLN A 36 20.23 6.50 -2.19
C GLN A 36 20.81 6.53 -3.61
N GLU A 37 20.05 6.06 -4.59
CA GLU A 37 20.44 6.05 -6.00
C GLU A 37 19.71 7.17 -6.77
N PRO A 38 20.42 8.03 -7.54
CA PRO A 38 19.82 9.19 -8.22
C PRO A 38 18.59 8.85 -9.09
N ASN A 39 18.61 7.67 -9.70
CA ASN A 39 17.59 7.21 -10.65
C ASN A 39 16.66 6.13 -10.08
N ARG A 40 16.78 5.80 -8.79
CA ARG A 40 15.97 4.75 -8.17
C ARG A 40 15.44 5.21 -6.82
N LYS A 41 14.15 5.54 -6.82
CA LYS A 41 13.37 5.89 -5.63
C LYS A 41 12.53 4.68 -5.25
N GLN A 42 12.58 4.26 -3.99
CA GLN A 42 11.82 3.11 -3.51
C GLN A 42 11.08 3.41 -2.21
N LEU A 43 9.85 2.92 -2.13
CA LEU A 43 9.07 2.90 -0.89
C LEU A 43 9.10 1.48 -0.33
N PHE A 44 9.66 1.34 0.86
CA PHE A 44 9.64 0.11 1.64
C PHE A 44 8.67 0.28 2.79
N TYR A 45 7.84 -0.72 3.06
CA TYR A 45 7.06 -0.72 4.29
C TYR A 45 6.78 -2.13 4.80
N LEU A 46 6.83 -2.27 6.12
CA LEU A 46 6.23 -3.38 6.85
C LEU A 46 4.79 -3.03 7.14
N TYR A 47 3.87 -3.97 7.02
CA TYR A 47 2.47 -3.74 7.29
C TYR A 47 1.86 -4.86 8.12
N LYS A 48 0.79 -4.51 8.82
CA LYS A 48 -0.14 -5.46 9.43
C LYS A 48 -1.44 -5.43 8.68
N SER A 49 -1.88 -6.59 8.22
CA SER A 49 -3.22 -6.77 7.67
C SER A 49 -4.16 -7.20 8.79
N GLU A 50 -5.26 -6.48 8.93
CA GLU A 50 -6.32 -6.80 9.86
C GLU A 50 -7.58 -7.23 9.11
N ALA A 51 -8.28 -8.18 9.71
CA ALA A 51 -9.60 -8.58 9.28
C ALA A 51 -10.58 -8.40 10.46
N PRO A 52 -11.85 -8.01 10.18
CA PRO A 52 -12.89 -7.99 11.18
C PRO A 52 -12.97 -9.32 11.90
N TYR A 53 -13.21 -9.29 13.21
CA TYR A 53 -13.22 -10.47 14.07
C TYR A 53 -14.09 -11.61 13.50
N SER A 54 -15.29 -11.26 13.02
CA SER A 54 -16.26 -12.18 12.41
C SER A 54 -15.84 -12.82 11.08
N LYS A 55 -14.69 -12.42 10.51
CA LYS A 55 -14.16 -12.90 9.23
C LYS A 55 -12.78 -13.55 9.38
N ARG A 56 -12.28 -13.76 10.61
CA ARG A 56 -10.90 -14.23 10.84
C ARG A 56 -10.68 -15.71 10.52
N ASP A 57 -11.71 -16.56 10.53
CA ASP A 57 -11.53 -18.00 10.33
C ASP A 57 -10.78 -18.35 9.05
N ASN A 58 -11.05 -17.62 7.96
CA ASN A 58 -10.39 -17.77 6.65
C ASN A 58 -9.50 -16.58 6.26
N ASN A 59 -9.31 -15.63 7.19
CA ASN A 59 -8.61 -14.38 6.92
C ASN A 59 -8.04 -13.83 8.23
N ARG A 60 -7.21 -14.62 8.91
CA ARG A 60 -6.62 -14.18 10.18
C ARG A 60 -5.76 -12.92 9.92
N PRO A 61 -5.54 -12.04 10.92
CA PRO A 61 -4.55 -10.97 10.79
C PRO A 61 -3.16 -11.55 10.48
N HIS A 62 -2.35 -10.83 9.71
CA HIS A 62 -0.98 -11.26 9.39
C HIS A 62 -0.09 -10.06 9.07
N ASP A 63 1.21 -10.27 9.24
CA ASP A 63 2.21 -9.29 8.88
C ASP A 63 2.77 -9.55 7.48
N GLY A 64 3.31 -8.49 6.88
CA GLY A 64 3.97 -8.56 5.59
C GLY A 64 4.87 -7.37 5.34
N ALA A 65 5.54 -7.41 4.19
CA ALA A 65 6.35 -6.30 3.71
C ALA A 65 6.08 -6.04 2.24
N CYS A 66 6.35 -4.82 1.82
CA CYS A 66 6.24 -4.41 0.44
C CYS A 66 7.42 -3.52 0.04
N VAL A 67 7.86 -3.71 -1.20
CA VAL A 67 8.89 -2.91 -1.85
C VAL A 67 8.33 -2.40 -3.17
N LEU A 68 8.16 -1.09 -3.28
CA LEU A 68 7.64 -0.43 -4.47
C LEU A 68 8.67 0.53 -5.05
N ASN A 69 9.00 0.36 -6.33
CA ASN A 69 9.72 1.36 -7.10
C ASN A 69 8.79 2.54 -7.41
N ILE A 70 9.29 3.75 -7.29
CA ILE A 70 8.61 4.98 -7.65
C ILE A 70 9.14 5.46 -8.99
N ILE A 71 8.30 5.40 -10.01
CA ILE A 71 8.69 5.69 -11.40
C ILE A 71 8.12 7.05 -11.81
N GLY A 72 9.00 7.94 -12.28
CA GLY A 72 8.66 9.31 -12.70
C GLY A 72 8.89 10.38 -11.65
N SER A 73 8.86 11.64 -12.10
CA SER A 73 8.91 12.84 -11.25
C SER A 73 8.09 13.94 -11.94
N PRO A 74 6.81 14.18 -11.57
CA PRO A 74 6.06 13.55 -10.47
C PRO A 74 5.83 12.04 -10.66
N ALA A 75 5.56 11.32 -9.56
CA ALA A 75 5.37 9.87 -9.60
C ALA A 75 4.18 9.49 -10.49
N ARG A 76 4.42 8.61 -11.46
CA ARG A 76 3.40 8.12 -12.43
C ARG A 76 3.05 6.66 -12.19
N GLU A 77 3.96 5.89 -11.62
CA GLU A 77 3.75 4.48 -11.32
C GLU A 77 4.44 4.09 -10.00
N LEU A 78 3.76 3.25 -9.22
CA LEU A 78 4.37 2.46 -8.16
C LEU A 78 4.32 0.99 -8.56
N SER A 79 5.47 0.32 -8.61
CA SER A 79 5.52 -1.10 -8.96
C SER A 79 6.58 -1.88 -8.22
N GLY A 80 6.24 -3.10 -7.84
CA GLY A 80 7.14 -3.98 -7.11
C GLY A 80 6.42 -5.17 -6.53
N SER A 81 6.85 -5.64 -5.37
CA SER A 81 6.37 -6.90 -4.78
C SER A 81 5.99 -6.75 -3.32
N TYR A 82 5.18 -7.69 -2.86
CA TYR A 82 4.90 -7.90 -1.46
C TYR A 82 5.14 -9.35 -1.07
N PHE A 83 5.38 -9.58 0.21
CA PHE A 83 5.34 -10.90 0.82
C PHE A 83 4.64 -10.84 2.17
N THR A 84 4.10 -11.97 2.60
CA THR A 84 3.42 -12.14 3.88
C THR A 84 4.10 -13.22 4.70
N GLU A 85 3.99 -13.15 6.03
CA GLU A 85 4.43 -14.24 6.91
C GLU A 85 3.73 -15.58 6.62
N ARG A 86 2.60 -15.54 5.90
CA ARG A 86 1.84 -16.71 5.43
C ARG A 86 2.43 -17.38 4.19
N LYS A 87 3.67 -17.05 3.83
CA LYS A 87 4.33 -17.51 2.59
C LYS A 87 3.56 -17.10 1.32
N GLY A 88 2.72 -16.06 1.42
CA GLY A 88 2.08 -15.44 0.28
C GLY A 88 2.99 -14.38 -0.31
N ALA A 89 3.01 -14.24 -1.62
CA ALA A 89 3.74 -13.18 -2.30
C ALA A 89 3.02 -12.79 -3.59
N GLY A 90 3.33 -11.60 -4.08
CA GLY A 90 2.81 -11.15 -5.36
C GLY A 90 3.39 -9.83 -5.81
N ILE A 91 2.86 -9.35 -6.93
CA ILE A 91 3.26 -8.11 -7.58
C ILE A 91 2.18 -7.05 -7.36
N ILE A 92 2.61 -5.83 -7.05
CA ILE A 92 1.76 -4.64 -7.01
C ILE A 92 2.17 -3.74 -8.16
N LYS A 93 1.17 -3.24 -8.89
CA LYS A 93 1.34 -2.21 -9.91
C LYS A 93 0.20 -1.21 -9.81
N LEU A 94 0.55 0.04 -9.55
CA LEU A 94 -0.36 1.19 -9.43
C LEU A 94 0.08 2.23 -10.45
N ASN A 95 -0.80 2.53 -11.38
CA ASN A 95 -0.50 3.41 -12.54
C ASN A 95 -1.41 4.64 -12.59
N LYS A 96 -2.18 4.88 -11.54
CA LYS A 96 -3.02 6.06 -11.39
C LYS A 96 -2.92 6.62 -9.99
N HIS A 97 -3.17 7.91 -9.83
CA HIS A 97 -3.12 8.57 -8.52
C HIS A 97 -4.24 9.60 -8.36
N SER A 98 -4.58 9.91 -7.11
CA SER A 98 -5.48 11.00 -6.73
C SER A 98 -4.84 11.84 -5.63
N PHE A 99 -5.14 13.13 -5.60
CA PHE A 99 -4.67 14.05 -4.56
C PHE A 99 -5.60 14.10 -3.33
N HIS A 100 -6.73 13.38 -3.37
CA HIS A 100 -7.68 13.30 -2.27
C HIS A 100 -7.42 12.06 -1.43
N PHE A 101 -7.32 12.24 -0.11
CA PHE A 101 -7.24 11.14 0.83
C PHE A 101 -8.63 10.57 1.12
N THR A 102 -8.67 9.25 1.33
CA THR A 102 -9.86 8.52 1.74
C THR A 102 -9.49 7.51 2.81
N GLU A 103 -10.48 7.12 3.60
CA GLU A 103 -10.29 6.22 4.74
C GLU A 103 -10.90 4.83 4.51
N THR A 104 -11.59 4.64 3.39
CA THR A 104 -12.32 3.40 3.08
C THR A 104 -12.11 2.98 1.63
N PHE A 105 -12.30 1.70 1.35
CA PHE A 105 -12.29 1.17 -0.01
C PHE A 105 -13.35 1.84 -0.89
N ASP A 106 -14.57 2.00 -0.38
CA ASP A 106 -15.71 2.52 -1.14
C ASP A 106 -15.54 3.98 -1.53
N ASP A 107 -14.91 4.78 -0.68
CA ASP A 107 -14.61 6.18 -0.99
C ASP A 107 -13.44 6.26 -1.98
N ALA A 108 -12.41 5.43 -1.79
CA ALA A 108 -11.30 5.33 -2.72
C ALA A 108 -11.76 4.93 -4.14
N GLU A 109 -12.74 4.03 -4.25
CA GLU A 109 -13.29 3.57 -5.53
C GLU A 109 -14.02 4.69 -6.29
N LYS A 110 -14.60 5.66 -5.56
CA LYS A 110 -15.35 6.80 -6.14
C LYS A 110 -14.47 7.98 -6.54
N LEU A 111 -13.20 7.99 -6.14
CA LEU A 111 -12.30 9.09 -6.49
C LEU A 111 -12.02 9.18 -7.99
N LYS A 112 -11.73 10.39 -8.43
CA LYS A 112 -11.11 10.62 -9.75
C LYS A 112 -9.60 10.37 -9.64
N TYR A 113 -9.10 9.51 -10.54
CA TYR A 113 -7.68 9.22 -10.67
C TYR A 113 -7.14 9.74 -12.01
N LEU A 114 -5.92 10.27 -11.97
CA LEU A 114 -5.11 10.69 -13.11
C LEU A 114 -4.16 9.58 -13.55
#